data_AF-A0A9X8DU12-F1
#
_entry.id   AF-A0A9X8DU12-F1
#
_cell.length_a   1.000
_cell.length_b   1.000
_cell.length_c   1.000
_cell.angle_alpha   90.00
_cell.angle_beta   90.00
_cell.angle_gamma   90.00
#
_symmetry.space_group_name_H-M   'P 1'
#
loop_
_entity.id
_entity.type
_entity.pdbx_description
1 polymer ?
#
loop_
_entity_poly.entity_id
_entity_poly.type
_entity_poly.pdbx_seq_one_letter_code
_entity_poly.pdbx_strand_id
1 'polypeptide(L)'
;MMTLNANFLTLQCCMQEVMRVEGDNCYKIPHMKKAKLAAVGMLPEVICVDRDLFDDRCRLLSATDINKKIDELAFEVAQAMDMSEFSSQMEKLSVDGELEDDIDLDLALLLGIEHLL
;
A
#
# COMPACT_ATOMS: atom_id res chain seq x y z
N MET A 1 -16.73 30.14 8.94
CA MET A 1 -15.63 30.27 7.96
C MET A 1 -14.25 29.83 8.48
N MET A 2 -13.90 30.01 9.76
CA MET A 2 -12.57 29.58 10.31
C MET A 2 -12.26 28.08 10.20
N THR A 3 -13.26 27.19 10.27
CA THR A 3 -13.06 25.74 10.22
C THR A 3 -12.68 25.24 8.83
N LEU A 4 -13.24 25.82 7.77
CA LEU A 4 -12.95 25.41 6.40
C LEU A 4 -11.51 25.73 6.01
N ASN A 5 -11.03 26.95 6.30
CA ASN A 5 -9.63 27.32 6.06
C ASN A 5 -8.66 26.41 6.84
N ALA A 6 -9.00 26.10 8.10
CA ALA A 6 -8.19 25.19 8.89
C ALA A 6 -8.09 23.78 8.30
N ASN A 7 -9.15 23.28 7.66
CA ASN A 7 -9.14 22.01 6.96
C ASN A 7 -8.25 22.07 5.71
N PHE A 8 -8.37 23.12 4.89
CA PHE A 8 -7.53 23.31 3.70
C PHE A 8 -6.05 23.39 4.04
N LEU A 9 -5.66 24.12 5.09
CA LEU A 9 -4.26 24.17 5.53
C LEU A 9 -3.76 22.81 6.01
N THR A 10 -4.61 22.02 6.67
CA THR A 10 -4.25 20.66 7.07
C THR A 10 -3.99 19.79 5.83
N LEU A 11 -4.88 19.86 4.84
CA LEU A 11 -4.74 19.11 3.59
C LEU A 11 -3.46 19.50 2.85
N GLN A 12 -3.15 20.79 2.75
CA GLN A 12 -1.92 21.27 2.12
C GLN A 12 -0.67 20.73 2.84
N CYS A 13 -0.66 20.72 4.19
CA CYS A 13 0.44 20.10 4.92
C CYS A 13 0.52 18.58 4.69
N CYS A 14 -0.61 17.87 4.68
CA CYS A 14 -0.62 16.43 4.36
C CYS A 14 -0.06 16.14 2.97
N MET A 15 -0.40 16.95 1.95
CA MET A 15 0.15 16.81 0.60
C MET A 15 1.68 16.95 0.57
N GLN A 16 2.26 17.81 1.41
CA GLN A 16 3.71 17.87 1.55
C GLN A 16 4.30 16.60 2.16
N GLU A 17 3.64 16.04 3.17
CA GLU A 17 4.09 14.78 3.77
C GLU A 17 3.99 13.62 2.77
N VAL A 18 2.92 13.53 1.98
CA VAL A 18 2.79 12.57 0.86
C VAL A 18 3.97 12.69 -0.10
N MET A 19 4.36 13.92 -0.46
CA MET A 19 5.55 14.15 -1.28
C MET A 19 6.84 13.71 -0.56
N ARG A 20 6.96 13.89 0.76
CA ARG A 20 8.16 13.45 1.51
C ARG A 20 8.28 11.93 1.58
N VAL A 21 7.16 11.22 1.71
CA VAL A 21 7.11 9.74 1.76
C VAL A 21 6.82 9.10 0.39
N GLU A 22 7.13 9.81 -0.69
CA GLU A 22 7.12 9.28 -2.06
C GLU A 22 5.75 8.74 -2.53
N GLY A 23 4.66 9.33 -2.05
CA GLY A 23 3.30 8.94 -2.43
C GLY A 23 2.60 8.02 -1.43
N ASP A 24 3.29 7.57 -0.38
CA ASP A 24 2.71 6.73 0.66
C ASP A 24 1.83 7.55 1.65
N ASN A 25 1.05 6.84 2.46
CA ASN A 25 0.25 7.35 3.57
C ASN A 25 0.87 7.09 4.94
N CYS A 26 2.10 6.55 4.99
CA CYS A 26 2.86 6.29 6.21
C CYS A 26 3.44 7.57 6.86
N TYR A 27 2.60 8.55 7.17
CA TYR A 27 2.98 9.78 7.86
C TYR A 27 1.98 10.15 8.95
N LYS A 28 2.47 10.91 9.94
CA LYS A 28 1.60 11.51 10.96
C LYS A 28 0.97 12.76 10.40
N ILE A 29 -0.32 13.00 10.71
CA ILE A 29 -0.99 14.23 10.30
C ILE A 29 -0.20 15.44 10.86
N PRO A 30 0.29 16.35 10.00
CA PRO A 30 1.07 17.50 10.42
C PRO A 30 0.19 18.52 11.17
N HIS A 31 0.63 18.91 12.36
CA HIS A 31 -0.08 19.87 13.22
C HIS A 31 0.69 21.20 13.35
N MET A 32 0.10 22.31 12.90
CA MET A 32 0.69 23.65 12.95
C MET A 32 0.05 24.61 13.98
N LYS A 33 -0.71 24.09 14.96
CA LYS A 33 -1.37 24.91 16.01
C LYS A 33 -2.23 26.06 15.45
N LYS A 34 -3.05 25.76 14.43
CA LYS A 34 -3.83 26.75 13.64
C LYS A 34 -4.64 27.74 14.47
N ALA A 35 -5.31 27.30 15.53
CA ALA A 35 -6.08 28.19 16.41
C ALA A 35 -5.21 29.27 17.07
N LYS A 36 -4.00 28.89 17.53
CA LYS A 36 -3.04 29.83 18.12
C LYS A 36 -2.55 30.84 17.09
N LEU A 37 -2.22 30.39 15.88
CA LEU A 37 -1.77 31.27 14.81
C LEU A 37 -2.86 32.25 14.37
N ALA A 38 -4.11 31.77 14.27
CA ALA A 38 -5.25 32.62 13.94
C ALA A 38 -5.49 33.70 15.00
N ALA A 39 -5.38 33.36 16.29
CA ALA A 39 -5.58 34.29 17.38
C ALA A 39 -4.57 35.45 17.39
N VAL A 40 -3.36 35.23 16.86
CA VAL A 40 -2.32 36.27 16.73
C VAL A 40 -2.23 36.86 15.32
N GLY A 41 -3.17 36.54 14.42
CA GLY A 41 -3.19 37.06 13.05
C GLY A 41 -2.07 36.55 12.14
N MET A 42 -1.44 35.41 12.48
CA MET A 42 -0.29 34.83 11.78
C MET A 42 -0.62 33.49 11.11
N LEU A 43 -1.91 33.17 10.95
CA LEU A 43 -2.30 31.97 10.21
C LEU A 43 -2.11 32.22 8.70
N PRO A 44 -1.28 31.44 8.00
CA PRO A 44 -1.13 31.59 6.56
C PRO A 44 -2.41 31.18 5.82
N GLU A 45 -2.60 31.71 4.62
CA GLU A 45 -3.67 31.27 3.70
C GLU A 45 -3.23 30.08 2.84
N VAL A 46 -1.93 29.99 2.55
CA VAL A 46 -1.31 28.95 1.72
C VAL A 46 -0.01 28.48 2.36
N ILE A 47 0.23 27.16 2.34
CA ILE A 47 1.47 26.53 2.79
C ILE A 47 2.41 26.40 1.59
N CYS A 48 3.56 27.08 1.64
CA CYS A 48 4.57 26.99 0.60
C CYS A 48 5.24 25.61 0.59
N VAL A 49 5.41 25.05 -0.61
CA VAL A 49 6.16 23.81 -0.84
C VAL A 49 7.61 24.17 -1.13
N ASP A 50 8.53 23.39 -0.56
CA ASP A 50 9.96 23.47 -0.88
C ASP A 50 10.20 23.12 -2.36
N ARG A 51 10.93 23.96 -3.09
CA ARG A 51 11.12 23.79 -4.54
C ARG A 51 11.94 22.55 -4.86
N ASP A 52 12.96 22.26 -4.07
CA ASP A 52 13.82 21.11 -4.31
C ASP A 52 13.03 19.82 -4.07
N LEU A 53 12.21 19.77 -3.00
CA LEU A 53 11.27 18.68 -2.77
C LEU A 53 10.33 18.47 -3.96
N PHE A 54 9.74 19.54 -4.50
CA PHE A 54 8.83 19.44 -5.64
C PHE A 54 9.54 18.90 -6.89
N ASP A 55 10.69 19.48 -7.24
CA ASP A 55 11.45 19.09 -8.43
C ASP A 55 11.94 17.63 -8.33
N ASP A 56 12.39 17.20 -7.14
CA ASP A 56 12.79 15.81 -6.90
C ASP A 56 11.63 14.83 -7.08
N ARG A 57 10.42 15.18 -6.66
CA ARG A 57 9.24 14.32 -6.85
C ARG A 57 8.76 14.29 -8.29
N CYS A 58 8.88 15.39 -9.03
CA CYS A 58 8.64 15.40 -10.48
C CYS A 58 9.63 14.48 -11.22
N ARG A 59 10.92 14.50 -10.83
CA ARG A 59 11.94 13.60 -11.39
C ARG A 59 11.62 12.14 -11.07
N LEU A 60 11.29 11.82 -9.82
CA LEU A 60 10.91 10.47 -9.42
C LEU A 60 9.71 9.96 -10.22
N LEU A 61 8.66 10.76 -10.33
CA LEU A 61 7.45 10.39 -11.06
C LEU A 61 7.75 10.15 -12.55
N SER A 62 8.62 10.97 -13.15
CA SER A 62 9.01 10.84 -14.56
C SER A 62 9.93 9.64 -14.81
N ALA A 63 10.72 9.23 -13.82
CA ALA A 63 11.62 8.07 -13.91
C ALA A 63 10.92 6.75 -13.61
N THR A 64 9.71 6.78 -13.05
CA THR A 64 8.97 5.58 -12.65
C THR A 64 8.28 4.93 -13.85
N ASP A 65 8.69 3.71 -14.19
CA ASP A 65 8.00 2.89 -15.19
C ASP A 65 6.78 2.22 -14.54
N ILE A 66 5.61 2.83 -14.74
CA ILE A 66 4.34 2.37 -14.17
C ILE A 66 3.94 1.01 -14.75
N ASN A 67 4.23 0.75 -16.03
CA ASN A 67 3.87 -0.53 -16.65
C ASN A 67 4.68 -1.66 -16.01
N LYS A 68 5.98 -1.45 -15.85
CA LYS A 68 6.83 -2.42 -15.14
C LYS A 68 6.36 -2.66 -13.71
N LYS A 69 5.93 -1.62 -12.98
CA LYS A 69 5.39 -1.77 -11.61
C LYS A 69 4.10 -2.58 -11.58
N ILE A 70 3.23 -2.41 -12.57
CA ILE A 70 2.01 -3.20 -12.72
C ILE A 70 2.37 -4.67 -13.01
N ASP A 71 3.33 -4.92 -13.90
CA ASP A 71 3.77 -6.27 -14.24
C ASP A 71 4.41 -6.98 -13.02
N GLU A 72 5.27 -6.29 -12.28
CA GLU A 72 5.86 -6.76 -11.02
C GLU A 72 4.76 -7.15 -10.01
N LEU A 73 3.77 -6.26 -9.81
CA LEU A 73 2.65 -6.52 -8.89
C LEU A 73 1.79 -7.70 -9.34
N ALA A 74 1.50 -7.82 -10.64
CA ALA A 74 0.72 -8.93 -11.18
C ALA A 74 1.43 -10.27 -10.95
N PHE A 75 2.76 -10.31 -11.12
CA PHE A 75 3.57 -11.48 -10.84
C PHE A 75 3.61 -11.85 -9.35
N GLU A 76 3.73 -10.87 -8.46
CA GLU A 76 3.65 -11.09 -7.01
C GLU A 76 2.28 -11.62 -6.57
N VAL A 77 1.19 -11.07 -7.12
CA VAL A 77 -0.17 -11.53 -6.84
C VAL A 77 -0.38 -12.97 -7.30
N ALA A 78 0.10 -13.34 -8.50
CA ALA A 78 0.00 -14.70 -8.99
C ALA A 78 0.72 -15.70 -8.05
N GLN A 79 1.95 -15.41 -7.65
CA GLN A 79 2.68 -16.24 -6.68
C GLN A 79 1.98 -16.34 -5.33
N ALA A 80 1.38 -15.25 -4.85
CA ALA A 80 0.63 -15.26 -3.59
C ALA A 80 -0.65 -16.11 -3.69
N MET A 81 -1.31 -16.11 -4.85
CA MET A 81 -2.45 -16.98 -5.13
C MET A 81 -2.04 -18.45 -5.14
N ASP A 82 -0.95 -18.79 -5.84
CA ASP A 82 -0.43 -20.17 -5.88
C ASP A 82 -0.07 -20.67 -4.47
N MET A 83 0.58 -19.82 -3.66
CA MET A 83 0.92 -20.14 -2.26
C MET A 83 -0.32 -20.33 -1.38
N SER A 84 -1.35 -19.52 -1.58
CA SER A 84 -2.63 -19.65 -0.88
C SER A 84 -3.35 -20.95 -1.25
N GLU A 85 -3.29 -21.35 -2.52
CA GLU A 85 -3.87 -22.60 -3.00
C GLU A 85 -3.14 -23.80 -2.37
N PHE A 86 -1.82 -23.83 -2.47
CA PHE A 86 -0.98 -24.85 -1.83
C PHE A 86 -1.27 -24.99 -0.33
N SER A 87 -1.37 -23.86 0.40
CA SER A 87 -1.65 -23.86 1.84
C SER A 87 -3.05 -24.42 2.16
N SER A 88 -4.05 -24.06 1.35
CA SER A 88 -5.43 -24.56 1.51
C SER A 88 -5.52 -26.07 1.29
N GLN A 89 -4.75 -26.59 0.33
CA GLN A 89 -4.66 -28.02 0.06
C GLN A 89 -3.95 -28.80 1.17
N MET A 90 -2.86 -28.25 1.72
CA MET A 90 -2.16 -28.82 2.88
C MET A 90 -3.04 -28.90 4.13
N GLU A 91 -3.92 -27.91 4.32
CA GLU A 91 -4.89 -27.94 5.42
C GLU A 91 -5.86 -29.11 5.28
N LYS A 92 -6.40 -29.36 4.07
CA LYS A 92 -7.29 -30.52 3.83
C LYS A 92 -6.64 -31.85 4.19
N LEU A 93 -5.37 -32.05 3.78
CA LEU A 93 -4.60 -33.26 4.14
C LEU A 93 -4.39 -33.42 5.66
N SER A 94 -4.42 -32.33 6.43
CA SER A 94 -4.18 -32.35 7.88
C SER A 94 -5.46 -32.56 8.71
N VAL A 95 -6.64 -32.44 8.11
CA VAL A 95 -7.94 -32.52 8.81
C VAL A 95 -8.50 -33.95 8.86
N ASP A 96 -7.94 -34.89 8.08
CA ASP A 96 -8.39 -36.28 8.08
C ASP A 96 -7.69 -37.12 9.15
N GLY A 97 -8.25 -37.06 10.37
CA GLY A 97 -8.15 -38.15 11.34
C GLY A 97 -8.97 -39.39 10.95
N GLU A 98 -9.67 -39.37 9.82
CA GLU A 98 -10.31 -40.52 9.18
C GLU A 98 -9.88 -40.57 7.71
N LEU A 99 -8.95 -41.48 7.41
CA LEU A 99 -8.42 -41.70 6.06
C LEU A 99 -9.54 -42.26 5.15
N GLU A 100 -10.14 -41.42 4.32
CA GLU A 100 -10.66 -41.89 3.02
C GLU A 100 -9.47 -41.92 2.05
N ASP A 101 -9.09 -43.13 1.62
CA ASP A 101 -7.79 -43.50 1.04
C ASP A 101 -7.45 -42.92 -0.35
N ASP A 102 -8.17 -41.92 -0.88
CA ASP A 102 -7.89 -41.37 -2.21
C ASP A 102 -7.58 -39.86 -2.15
N ILE A 103 -6.29 -39.52 -2.27
CA ILE A 103 -5.85 -38.16 -2.56
C ILE A 103 -6.39 -37.80 -3.95
N ASP A 104 -7.17 -36.72 -4.06
CA ASP A 104 -7.70 -36.26 -5.35
C ASP A 104 -6.56 -36.02 -6.37
N LEU A 105 -6.74 -36.43 -7.63
CA LEU A 105 -5.71 -36.32 -8.66
C LEU A 105 -5.31 -34.87 -8.95
N ASP A 106 -6.26 -33.92 -8.87
CA ASP A 106 -5.97 -32.49 -9.02
C ASP A 106 -5.16 -31.97 -7.82
N LEU A 107 -5.44 -32.51 -6.62
CA LEU A 107 -4.69 -32.22 -5.40
C LEU A 107 -3.24 -32.74 -5.50
N ALA A 108 -3.02 -33.94 -6.01
CA ALA A 108 -1.68 -34.51 -6.18
C ALA A 108 -0.85 -33.79 -7.25
N LEU A 109 -1.47 -33.41 -8.37
CA LEU A 109 -0.82 -32.67 -9.46
C LEU A 109 -0.36 -31.27 -9.02
N LEU A 110 -1.20 -30.59 -8.23
CA LEU A 110 -0.89 -29.27 -7.69
C LEU A 110 0.25 -29.29 -6.67
N LEU A 111 0.37 -30.39 -5.91
CA LEU A 111 1.43 -30.59 -4.91
C LEU A 111 2.73 -31.18 -5.49
N GLY A 112 2.74 -31.60 -6.75
CA GLY A 112 3.90 -32.26 -7.38
C GLY A 112 4.19 -33.66 -6.80
N ILE A 113 3.18 -34.32 -6.26
CA ILE A 113 3.27 -35.64 -5.62
C ILE A 113 2.47 -36.71 -6.38
N GLU A 114 2.10 -36.45 -7.63
CA GLU A 114 1.36 -37.37 -8.49
C GLU A 114 2.07 -38.72 -8.71
N HIS A 115 3.37 -38.79 -8.42
CA HIS A 115 4.17 -40.01 -8.43
C HIS A 115 3.92 -40.94 -7.23
N LEU A 116 3.18 -40.49 -6.22
CA LEU A 116 2.83 -41.26 -5.01
C LEU A 116 1.41 -41.84 -5.04
N LEU A 117 0.62 -41.52 -6.07
CA LEU A 117 -0.70 -42.10 -6.35
C LEU A 117 -0.62 -43.48 -6.99
#